data_AF-X1F1K4-F1
#
_entry.id   AF-X1F1K4-F1
#
_cell.length_a   1.000
_cell.length_b   1.000
_cell.length_c   1.000
_cell.angle_alpha   90.00
_cell.angle_beta   90.00
_cell.angle_gamma   90.00
#
_symmetry.space_group_name_H-M   'P 1'
#
loop_
_entity.id
_entity.type
_entity.pdbx_description
1 polymer ?
#
loop_
_entity_poly.entity_id
_entity_poly.type
_entity_poly.pdbx_seq_one_letter_code
_entity_poly.pdbx_strand_id
1 'polypeptide(L)' 'MWPSANDRFYSDLLKPEKISETFLREFTYEAINASIPIVLGGHSLVSGGLYALVESALACKNNKK' A
#
# COMPACT_ATOMS: atom_id res chain seq x y z
N MET A 1 0.15 -20.56 6.15
CA MET A 1 0.67 -19.75 5.02
C MET A 1 1.40 -18.56 5.63
N TRP A 2 2.61 -18.27 5.17
CA TRP A 2 3.38 -17.11 5.60
C TRP A 2 3.33 -16.03 4.50
N PRO A 3 3.20 -14.74 4.85
CA PRO A 3 2.87 -14.20 6.18
C PRO A 3 1.42 -14.53 6.59
N SER A 4 1.08 -14.29 7.87
CA SER A 4 -0.29 -14.47 8.36
C SER A 4 -1.26 -13.53 7.62
N ALA A 5 -2.55 -13.87 7.59
CA ALA A 5 -3.55 -13.03 6.93
C ALA A 5 -3.64 -11.64 7.58
N ASN A 6 -3.50 -11.56 8.91
CA ASN A 6 -3.49 -10.29 9.65
C ASN A 6 -2.25 -9.46 9.34
N ASP A 7 -1.06 -10.06 9.38
CA ASP A 7 0.17 -9.33 9.09
C ASP A 7 0.22 -8.84 7.65
N ARG A 8 -0.25 -9.67 6.69
CA ARG A 8 -0.40 -9.24 5.29
C ARG A 8 -1.35 -8.06 5.16
N PHE A 9 -2.51 -8.13 5.81
CA PHE A 9 -3.49 -7.04 5.79
C PHE A 9 -2.92 -5.74 6.38
N TYR A 10 -2.15 -5.80 7.46
CA TYR A 10 -1.51 -4.62 8.03
C TYR A 10 -0.35 -4.09 7.17
N SER A 11 0.41 -4.96 6.50
CA SER A 11 1.42 -4.55 5.51
C SER A 11 0.80 -3.83 4.32
N ASP A 12 -0.29 -4.37 3.77
CA ASP A 12 -1.04 -3.78 2.66
C ASP A 12 -1.59 -2.38 3.01
N LEU A 13 -1.86 -2.13 4.29
CA LEU A 13 -2.31 -0.83 4.81
C LEU A 13 -1.18 0.07 5.31
N LEU A 14 0.09 -0.32 5.16
CA LEU A 14 1.26 0.42 5.65
C LEU A 14 1.20 0.71 7.17
N LYS A 15 0.83 -0.30 7.97
CA LYS A 15 0.72 -0.22 9.44
C LYS A 15 1.71 -1.15 10.15
N PRO A 16 3.03 -0.85 10.09
CA PRO A 16 4.07 -1.73 10.65
C PRO A 16 3.92 -1.95 12.16
N GLU A 17 3.34 -0.99 12.89
CA GLU A 17 3.11 -1.08 14.33
C GLU A 17 2.14 -2.21 14.75
N LYS A 18 1.38 -2.76 13.80
CA LYS A 18 0.42 -3.85 14.04
C LYS A 18 0.90 -5.21 13.51
N ILE A 19 2.08 -5.25 12.88
CA ILE A 19 2.64 -6.45 12.28
C ILE A 19 3.47 -7.18 13.33
N SER A 20 3.14 -8.44 13.59
CA SER A 20 3.84 -9.28 14.57
C SER A 20 5.17 -9.81 14.01
N GLU A 21 5.17 -10.21 12.75
CA GLU A 21 6.34 -10.77 12.06
C GLU A 21 7.41 -9.69 11.80
N THR A 22 8.63 -9.92 12.27
CA THR A 22 9.68 -8.90 12.31
C THR A 22 10.15 -8.47 10.93
N PHE A 23 10.39 -9.42 10.02
CA PHE A 23 10.86 -9.08 8.67
C PHE A 23 9.84 -8.25 7.92
N LEU A 24 8.56 -8.66 7.94
CA LEU A 24 7.49 -7.96 7.28
C LEU A 24 7.27 -6.57 7.89
N ARG A 25 7.39 -6.43 9.21
CA ARG A 25 7.30 -5.12 9.89
C ARG A 25 8.39 -4.16 9.41
N GLU A 26 9.63 -4.61 9.35
CA GLU A 26 10.77 -3.82 8.86
C GLU A 26 10.60 -3.48 7.37
N PHE A 27 10.23 -4.47 6.55
CA PHE A 27 9.94 -4.26 5.14
C PHE A 27 8.85 -3.21 4.90
N THR A 28 7.72 -3.30 5.62
CA THR A 28 6.64 -2.31 5.53
C THR A 28 7.11 -0.92 5.97
N TYR A 29 7.92 -0.85 7.03
CA TYR A 29 8.48 0.41 7.51
C TYR A 29 9.42 1.05 6.48
N GLU A 30 10.32 0.29 5.87
CA GLU A 30 11.20 0.80 4.82
C GLU A 30 10.44 1.19 3.55
N ALA A 31 9.35 0.47 3.22
CA ALA A 31 8.50 0.84 2.09
C ALA A 31 7.84 2.23 2.28
N ILE A 32 7.48 2.58 3.52
CA ILE A 32 6.96 3.92 3.87
C ILE A 32 8.04 4.99 3.72
N ASN A 33 9.28 4.67 4.10
CA ASN A 33 10.41 5.61 4.11
C ASN A 33 11.17 5.68 2.77
N ALA A 34 10.78 4.88 1.78
CA ALA A 34 11.43 4.86 0.49
C ALA A 34 11.34 6.23 -0.21
N SER A 35 12.40 6.60 -0.93
CA SER A 35 12.45 7.85 -1.69
C SER A 35 11.52 7.85 -2.91
N ILE A 36 10.96 6.70 -3.27
CA ILE A 36 10.00 6.53 -4.34
C ILE A 36 8.66 6.07 -3.76
N PRO A 37 7.52 6.48 -4.32
CA PRO A 37 6.22 5.99 -3.89
C PRO A 37 6.10 4.48 -4.12
N ILE A 38 5.78 3.73 -3.06
CA ILE A 38 5.58 2.28 -3.12
C ILE A 38 4.12 1.98 -2.73
N VAL A 39 3.47 1.09 -3.49
CA VAL A 39 2.15 0.54 -3.17
C VAL A 39 2.33 -0.94 -2.83
N LEU A 40 1.96 -1.33 -1.61
CA LEU A 40 1.92 -2.72 -1.17
C LEU A 40 0.51 -3.28 -1.32
N GLY A 41 0.41 -4.58 -1.56
CA GLY A 41 -0.89 -5.23 -1.73
C GLY A 41 -0.82 -6.53 -2.54
N GLY A 42 -1.85 -7.36 -2.38
CA GLY A 42 -2.15 -8.39 -3.38
C GLY A 42 -2.53 -7.78 -4.74
N HIS A 43 -2.41 -8.57 -5.82
CA HIS A 43 -2.64 -8.12 -7.20
C HIS A 43 -3.96 -7.34 -7.38
N SER A 44 -5.07 -7.83 -6.83
CA SER A 44 -6.38 -7.17 -6.93
C SER A 44 -6.44 -5.85 -6.16
N LEU A 45 -5.79 -5.76 -4.99
CA LEU A 45 -5.76 -4.55 -4.19
C LEU A 45 -4.94 -3.45 -4.90
N VAL A 46 -3.75 -3.80 -5.39
CA VAL A 46 -2.88 -2.88 -6.13
C VAL A 46 -3.56 -2.38 -7.41
N SER A 47 -4.18 -3.29 -8.18
CA SER A 47 -4.84 -2.92 -9.44
C SER A 47 -5.99 -1.94 -9.22
N GLY A 48 -6.85 -2.20 -8.22
CA GLY A 48 -7.95 -1.29 -7.87
C GLY A 48 -7.44 0.05 -7.34
N GLY A 49 -6.39 0.05 -6.52
CA GLY A 49 -5.76 1.26 -6.01
C GLY A 49 -5.20 2.15 -7.12
N LEU A 50 -4.51 1.58 -8.12
CA LEU A 50 -4.01 2.31 -9.27
C LEU A 50 -5.14 2.93 -10.10
N TYR A 51 -6.25 2.20 -10.31
CA TYR A 51 -7.41 2.74 -11.02
C TYR A 51 -7.99 3.95 -10.28
N ALA A 52 -8.20 3.83 -8.97
CA ALA A 52 -8.71 4.92 -8.14
C ALA A 52 -7.78 6.16 -8.15
N LEU A 53 -6.46 5.95 -8.14
CA LEU A 53 -5.47 7.03 -8.28
C LEU A 53 -5.59 7.74 -9.62
N VAL A 54 -5.72 7.00 -10.72
CA VAL A 54 -5.88 7.56 -12.07
C VAL A 54 -7.19 8.35 -12.17
N GLU A 55 -8.31 7.79 -11.70
CA GLU A 55 -9.61 8.47 -11.71
C GLU A 55 -9.56 9.77 -10.90
N SER A 56 -8.94 9.73 -9.72
CA SER A 56 -8.77 10.91 -8.86
C SER A 56 -7.92 11.99 -9.53
N ALA A 57 -6.83 11.60 -10.20
CA ALA A 57 -5.97 12.52 -10.94
C ALA A 57 -6.71 13.17 -12.13
N LEU A 58 -7.53 12.41 -12.86
CA LEU A 58 -8.35 12.91 -13.95
C LEU A 58 -9.44 13.87 -13.46
N ALA A 59 -10.14 13.53 -12.38
CA ALA A 59 -11.14 14.40 -11.77
C ALA A 59 -10.53 15.74 -11.32
N CYS A 60 -9.37 15.70 -10.65
CA CYS A 60 -8.63 16.91 -10.25
C CYS A 60 -8.21 17.78 -11.45
N LYS A 61 -7.85 17.17 -12.59
CA LYS A 61 -7.48 17.90 -13.81
C LYS A 61 -8.67 18.62 -14.43
N ASN A 62 -9.84 17.97 -14.45
CA ASN A 62 -11.06 18.55 -15.03
C ASN A 62 -11.61 19.72 -14.20
N ASN A 63 -11.46 19.68 -12.88
CA ASN A 63 -11.87 20.77 -11.97
C ASN A 63 -10.96 22.01 -12.00
N LYS A 64 -9.82 21.95 -12.72
CA LYS A 64 -8.87 23.07 -12.88
C LYS A 64 -9.01 23.79 -14.24
N LYS A 65 -9.94 23.37 -15.10
CA LYS A 65 -10.33 24.06 -16.34
C LYS A 65 -11.61 24.84 -16.11
#